data_AF-A0AAV5RRJ8-F1
#
_entry.id   AF-A0AAV5RRJ8-F1
#
_cell.length_a   1.000
_cell.length_b   1.000
_cell.length_c   1.000
_cell.angle_alpha   90.00
_cell.angle_beta   90.00
_cell.angle_gamma   90.00
#
_symmetry.space_group_name_H-M   'P 1'
#
loop_
_entity.id
_entity.type
_entity.pdbx_description
1 polymer ?
#
loop_
_entity_poly.entity_id
_entity_poly.type
_entity_poly.pdbx_seq_one_letter_code
_entity_poly.pdbx_strand_id
1 'polypeptide(L)'
;MAAYVTAIPATNGVTSAQSSVADKGSGIPAAGDPNEAYKHTQSQIYSLQETIMDSAKKSRQTPKSISPENSASPDAASYVSAAKPEMDSQPILQYTRDKYMHAPKLIGEINYKSEGAGAFVRYVENNETAHMPHPKQLPFPYNFAEQYTPNCFLPLFGRNEINNLVKIKIDPVEITKFLTGASKRTYNREIWGADIYTDDSDPLLALQHVGFFEKVFVKGANAGEKQSPKRTPGNYANPDNVIGGPYISPDTRLEVTIILLDKLQNYAGINRYGVNSRSWLGPAAHDGLSFGIYEIKVIQPTEQIDISGWKT
;
A
#
# COMPACT_ATOMS: atom_id res chain seq x y z
N MET A 1 -34.97 41.77 15.42
CA MET A 1 -34.69 41.11 14.12
C MET A 1 -35.58 39.89 14.03
N ALA A 2 -36.69 40.03 13.32
CA ALA A 2 -37.75 39.02 13.24
C ALA A 2 -37.45 38.01 12.12
N ALA A 3 -37.65 36.74 12.43
CA ALA A 3 -37.61 35.62 11.49
C ALA A 3 -38.84 35.67 10.56
N TYR A 4 -38.62 35.51 9.26
CA TYR A 4 -39.69 35.24 8.29
C TYR A 4 -39.65 33.76 7.93
N VAL A 5 -40.69 33.04 8.37
CA VAL A 5 -41.10 31.73 7.85
C VAL A 5 -42.41 31.98 7.12
N THR A 6 -42.42 31.74 5.81
CA THR A 6 -43.63 31.85 4.99
C THR A 6 -44.08 30.46 4.57
N ALA A 7 -45.23 30.04 5.10
CA ALA A 7 -46.01 28.90 4.64
C ALA A 7 -47.20 29.40 3.82
N ILE A 8 -47.54 28.74 2.71
CA ILE A 8 -48.81 28.87 1.97
C ILE A 8 -49.20 27.48 1.41
N PRO A 9 -50.51 27.14 1.33
CA PRO A 9 -51.03 25.79 1.58
C PRO A 9 -51.47 25.01 0.34
N ALA A 10 -51.84 23.75 0.59
CA ALA A 10 -52.50 22.83 -0.34
C ALA A 10 -53.99 23.15 -0.51
N THR A 11 -54.50 22.98 -1.74
CA THR A 11 -55.92 22.67 -1.99
C THR A 11 -56.06 21.66 -3.14
N ASN A 12 -56.94 20.69 -2.89
CA ASN A 12 -57.32 19.57 -3.75
C ASN A 12 -58.31 19.99 -4.86
N GLY A 13 -58.30 19.26 -5.97
CA GLY A 13 -59.37 19.30 -6.97
C GLY A 13 -59.36 18.03 -7.84
N VAL A 14 -60.14 17.03 -7.44
CA VAL A 14 -60.48 15.84 -8.23
C VAL A 14 -61.69 16.15 -9.09
N THR A 15 -61.66 15.78 -10.38
CA THR A 15 -62.87 15.46 -11.16
C THR A 15 -62.53 14.55 -12.32
N SER A 16 -63.32 13.48 -12.47
CA SER A 16 -63.27 12.47 -13.52
C SER A 16 -64.54 12.54 -14.37
N ALA A 17 -64.43 12.50 -15.69
CA ALA A 17 -65.42 11.88 -16.60
C ALA A 17 -64.89 11.80 -18.04
N GLN A 18 -65.30 10.73 -18.73
CA GLN A 18 -64.85 10.23 -20.04
C GLN A 18 -65.59 10.89 -21.24
N SER A 19 -64.97 10.95 -22.43
CA SER A 19 -65.36 10.17 -23.64
C SER A 19 -64.79 10.69 -24.97
N SER A 20 -64.25 9.74 -25.75
CA SER A 20 -64.27 9.51 -27.21
C SER A 20 -63.88 10.57 -28.28
N VAL A 21 -63.07 10.07 -29.24
CA VAL A 21 -63.15 10.17 -30.74
C VAL A 21 -61.81 10.54 -31.44
N ALA A 22 -61.20 9.51 -32.03
CA ALA A 22 -60.52 9.34 -33.34
C ALA A 22 -59.45 10.34 -33.91
N ASP A 23 -58.29 9.73 -34.23
CA ASP A 23 -57.54 9.73 -35.51
C ASP A 23 -56.73 10.97 -35.96
N LYS A 24 -55.38 10.87 -35.89
CA LYS A 24 -54.45 10.74 -37.05
C LYS A 24 -52.99 10.88 -36.61
N GLY A 25 -52.14 9.99 -37.15
CA GLY A 25 -50.78 9.73 -36.68
C GLY A 25 -49.74 10.82 -36.89
N SER A 26 -48.79 10.86 -35.94
CA SER A 26 -47.40 11.25 -36.16
C SER A 26 -46.52 10.31 -35.34
N GLY A 27 -45.46 9.77 -35.96
CA GLY A 27 -44.65 8.70 -35.40
C GLY A 27 -43.84 9.12 -34.17
N ILE A 28 -43.99 8.37 -33.09
CA ILE A 28 -43.13 8.42 -31.89
C ILE A 28 -42.09 7.30 -32.02
N PRO A 29 -40.78 7.56 -31.83
CA PRO A 29 -39.76 6.52 -31.90
C PRO A 29 -40.02 5.48 -30.81
N ALA A 30 -39.98 4.20 -31.19
CA ALA A 30 -40.17 3.08 -30.29
C ALA A 30 -39.22 3.20 -29.08
N ALA A 31 -39.80 3.22 -27.89
CA ALA A 31 -39.05 3.12 -26.65
C ALA A 31 -38.19 1.85 -26.69
N GLY A 32 -36.86 2.01 -26.61
CA GLY A 32 -35.91 0.90 -26.57
C GLY A 32 -36.28 -0.09 -25.48
N ASP A 33 -36.18 -1.38 -25.78
CA ASP A 33 -36.43 -2.47 -24.84
C ASP A 33 -35.55 -2.23 -23.59
N PRO A 34 -36.12 -1.93 -22.41
CA PRO A 34 -35.32 -1.66 -21.20
C PRO A 34 -34.49 -2.88 -20.78
N ASN A 35 -34.73 -4.04 -21.39
CA ASN A 35 -33.98 -5.27 -21.21
C ASN A 35 -32.81 -5.44 -22.20
N GLU A 36 -32.58 -4.52 -23.13
CA GLU A 36 -31.51 -4.61 -24.14
C GLU A 36 -30.11 -4.50 -23.49
N ALA A 37 -29.94 -3.56 -22.56
CA ALA A 37 -28.71 -3.43 -21.77
C ALA A 37 -28.44 -4.68 -20.92
N TYR A 38 -29.49 -5.30 -20.38
CA TYR A 38 -29.40 -6.55 -19.62
C TYR A 38 -29.02 -7.74 -20.52
N LYS A 39 -29.65 -7.85 -21.70
CA LYS A 39 -29.32 -8.88 -22.71
C LYS A 39 -27.88 -8.75 -23.21
N HIS A 40 -27.39 -7.53 -23.41
CA HIS A 40 -26.01 -7.27 -23.82
C HIS A 40 -25.01 -7.64 -22.72
N THR A 41 -25.33 -7.34 -21.47
CA THR A 41 -24.48 -7.72 -20.33
C THR A 41 -24.44 -9.24 -20.16
N GLN A 42 -25.58 -9.91 -20.32
CA GLN A 42 -25.66 -11.38 -20.26
C GLN A 42 -24.89 -12.04 -21.41
N SER A 43 -25.00 -11.55 -22.65
CA SER A 43 -24.26 -12.11 -23.77
C SER A 43 -22.74 -11.95 -23.61
N GLN A 44 -22.28 -10.84 -23.01
CA GLN A 44 -20.88 -10.64 -22.65
C GLN A 44 -20.40 -11.65 -21.61
N ILE A 45 -21.19 -11.91 -20.56
CA ILE A 45 -20.86 -12.89 -19.53
C ILE A 45 -20.74 -14.30 -20.14
N TYR A 46 -21.66 -14.69 -21.02
CA TYR A 46 -21.59 -15.99 -21.70
C TYR A 46 -20.38 -16.12 -22.62
N SER A 47 -20.03 -15.06 -23.38
CA SER A 47 -18.84 -15.06 -24.25
C SER A 47 -17.53 -15.22 -23.46
N LEU A 48 -17.45 -14.63 -22.26
CA LEU A 48 -16.32 -14.76 -21.36
C LEU A 48 -16.21 -16.18 -20.80
N GLN A 49 -17.34 -16.79 -20.41
CA GLN A 49 -17.36 -18.17 -19.91
C GLN A 49 -16.94 -19.18 -20.99
N GLU A 50 -17.37 -18.98 -22.24
CA GLU A 50 -16.98 -19.83 -23.36
C GLU A 50 -15.47 -19.74 -23.64
N THR A 51 -14.92 -18.52 -23.64
CA THR A 51 -13.47 -18.30 -23.80
C THR A 51 -12.65 -18.97 -22.68
N ILE A 52 -13.13 -18.91 -21.44
CA ILE A 52 -12.49 -19.56 -20.29
C ILE A 52 -12.61 -21.09 -20.41
N MET A 53 -13.73 -21.62 -20.86
CA MET A 53 -13.89 -23.06 -21.07
C MET A 53 -13.01 -23.58 -22.21
N ASP A 54 -12.88 -22.82 -23.30
CA ASP A 54 -12.06 -23.22 -24.44
C ASP A 54 -10.57 -23.15 -24.14
N SER A 55 -10.11 -22.14 -23.39
CA SER A 55 -8.74 -22.09 -22.90
C SER A 55 -8.42 -23.25 -21.94
N ALA A 56 -9.36 -23.65 -21.08
CA ALA A 56 -9.22 -24.80 -20.18
C ALA A 56 -9.28 -26.16 -20.89
N LYS A 57 -10.04 -26.28 -22.00
CA LYS A 57 -10.04 -27.48 -22.84
C LYS A 57 -8.75 -27.60 -23.65
N LYS A 58 -8.24 -26.48 -24.17
CA LYS A 58 -6.99 -26.44 -24.96
C LYS A 58 -5.76 -26.75 -24.10
N SER A 59 -5.77 -26.41 -22.81
CA SER A 59 -4.70 -26.79 -21.88
C SER A 59 -4.73 -28.28 -21.50
N ARG A 60 -5.89 -28.96 -21.61
CA ARG A 60 -6.04 -30.40 -21.35
C ARG A 60 -5.74 -31.32 -22.54
N GLN A 61 -5.62 -30.76 -23.76
CA GLN A 61 -5.43 -31.53 -25.01
C GLN A 61 -4.01 -31.35 -25.60
N THR A 62 -2.96 -31.44 -24.77
CA THR A 62 -1.60 -31.72 -25.26
C THR A 62 -1.27 -33.20 -25.06
N PRO A 63 -0.67 -33.92 -26.03
CA PRO A 63 -0.73 -35.38 -26.06
C PRO A 63 0.35 -36.04 -25.19
N LYS A 64 -0.07 -37.10 -24.48
CA LYS A 64 0.78 -38.17 -23.94
C LYS A 64 1.31 -39.05 -25.07
N SER A 65 2.63 -39.29 -25.08
CA SER A 65 3.32 -40.55 -25.45
C SER A 65 4.83 -40.29 -25.29
N ILE A 66 5.69 -41.08 -24.65
CA ILE A 66 5.90 -42.53 -24.64
C ILE A 66 6.69 -42.89 -23.35
N SER A 67 6.38 -44.00 -22.69
CA SER A 67 7.31 -44.78 -21.83
C SER A 67 7.53 -46.14 -22.52
N PRO A 68 8.69 -46.83 -22.38
CA PRO A 68 8.98 -47.57 -21.15
C PRO A 68 10.46 -47.67 -20.71
N GLU A 69 10.64 -47.87 -19.40
CA GLU A 69 11.67 -48.63 -18.66
C GLU A 69 13.15 -48.60 -19.12
N ASN A 70 14.04 -48.00 -18.30
CA ASN A 70 15.08 -48.72 -17.57
C ASN A 70 15.95 -47.81 -16.67
N SER A 71 16.51 -48.43 -15.64
CA SER A 71 17.39 -47.94 -14.58
C SER A 71 18.50 -46.96 -14.98
N ALA A 72 18.58 -45.84 -14.26
CA ALA A 72 19.79 -45.26 -13.64
C ALA A 72 19.49 -43.82 -13.17
N SER A 73 19.90 -43.44 -11.96
CA SER A 73 19.96 -42.03 -11.56
C SER A 73 20.88 -41.25 -12.50
N PRO A 74 20.53 -40.01 -12.85
CA PRO A 74 21.54 -38.96 -12.78
C PRO A 74 21.01 -37.65 -12.21
N ASP A 75 21.86 -37.10 -11.35
CA ASP A 75 22.16 -35.71 -11.05
C ASP A 75 21.39 -34.57 -11.75
N ALA A 76 21.12 -33.56 -10.93
CA ALA A 76 21.18 -32.14 -11.28
C ALA A 76 20.38 -31.69 -12.52
N ALA A 77 19.04 -31.78 -12.43
CA ALA A 77 18.20 -30.94 -13.27
C ALA A 77 18.26 -29.50 -12.76
N SER A 78 18.98 -28.66 -13.51
CA SER A 78 19.05 -27.22 -13.35
C SER A 78 17.64 -26.62 -13.25
N TYR A 79 17.27 -26.13 -12.07
CA TYR A 79 16.22 -25.14 -11.96
C TYR A 79 16.68 -23.92 -12.75
N VAL A 80 16.12 -23.74 -13.94
CA VAL A 80 16.18 -22.46 -14.64
C VAL A 80 15.41 -21.49 -13.75
N SER A 81 16.17 -20.77 -12.91
CA SER A 81 15.71 -19.68 -12.08
C SER A 81 15.02 -18.67 -13.00
N ALA A 82 13.68 -18.73 -13.07
CA ALA A 82 12.90 -17.63 -13.60
C ALA A 82 13.35 -16.37 -12.85
N ALA A 83 13.94 -15.41 -13.58
CA ALA A 83 14.43 -14.17 -12.99
C ALA A 83 13.32 -13.57 -12.12
N LYS A 84 13.60 -13.33 -10.84
CA LYS A 84 12.65 -12.68 -9.94
C LYS A 84 12.26 -11.34 -10.57
N PRO A 85 10.97 -11.01 -10.71
CA PRO A 85 10.56 -9.73 -11.27
C PRO A 85 11.15 -8.59 -10.42
N GLU A 86 12.04 -7.81 -11.04
CA GLU A 86 12.68 -6.66 -10.43
C GLU A 86 11.82 -5.41 -10.69
N MET A 87 11.60 -4.62 -9.64
CA MET A 87 10.85 -3.37 -9.71
C MET A 87 11.86 -2.24 -9.56
N ASP A 88 11.74 -1.19 -10.37
CA ASP A 88 12.61 -0.02 -10.29
C ASP A 88 11.83 1.27 -10.02
N SER A 89 12.10 1.87 -8.86
CA SER A 89 11.58 3.17 -8.42
C SER A 89 12.32 4.38 -8.99
N GLN A 90 13.50 4.22 -9.61
CA GLN A 90 14.34 5.35 -10.03
C GLN A 90 13.62 6.36 -10.94
N PRO A 91 12.81 5.96 -11.94
CA PRO A 91 12.10 6.92 -12.79
C PRO A 91 11.11 7.82 -12.02
N ILE A 92 10.45 7.26 -10.99
CA ILE A 92 9.48 7.98 -10.16
C ILE A 92 10.19 9.00 -9.28
N LEU A 93 11.33 8.60 -8.71
CA LEU A 93 12.15 9.47 -7.87
C LEU A 93 12.79 10.60 -8.67
N GLN A 94 13.28 10.30 -9.88
CA GLN A 94 13.79 11.30 -10.81
C GLN A 94 12.71 12.32 -11.17
N TYR A 95 11.52 11.85 -11.59
CA TYR A 95 10.39 12.73 -11.88
C TYR A 95 10.02 13.63 -10.70
N THR A 96 10.00 13.08 -9.49
CA THR A 96 9.69 13.84 -8.27
C THR A 96 10.72 14.93 -8.04
N ARG A 97 12.02 14.60 -8.11
CA ARG A 97 13.10 15.57 -7.94
C ARG A 97 13.01 16.72 -8.96
N ASP A 98 12.76 16.38 -10.22
CA ASP A 98 12.68 17.34 -11.32
C ASP A 98 11.42 18.22 -11.23
N LYS A 99 10.30 17.67 -10.78
CA LYS A 99 9.03 18.39 -10.62
C LYS A 99 9.04 19.38 -9.46
N TYR A 100 9.58 18.97 -8.32
CA TYR A 100 9.47 19.75 -7.07
C TYR A 100 10.68 20.66 -6.83
N MET A 101 11.82 20.43 -7.50
CA MET A 101 12.98 21.34 -7.57
C MET A 101 13.55 21.84 -6.22
N HIS A 102 13.30 21.10 -5.14
CA HIS A 102 13.90 21.36 -3.82
C HIS A 102 14.39 20.05 -3.21
N ALA A 103 15.38 20.14 -2.33
CA ALA A 103 15.85 19.00 -1.57
C ALA A 103 14.78 18.55 -0.56
N PRO A 104 14.60 17.24 -0.32
CA PRO A 104 13.64 16.77 0.66
C PRO A 104 13.92 17.31 2.07
N LYS A 105 12.90 17.88 2.70
CA LYS A 105 12.97 18.42 4.08
C LYS A 105 12.26 17.48 5.05
N LEU A 106 12.84 17.27 6.22
CA LEU A 106 12.18 16.54 7.31
C LEU A 106 11.09 17.42 7.94
N ILE A 107 9.83 17.00 7.80
CA ILE A 107 8.65 17.79 8.24
C ILE A 107 8.09 17.37 9.60
N GLY A 108 8.48 16.21 10.12
CA GLY A 108 7.99 15.72 11.39
C GLY A 108 8.32 14.27 11.67
N GLU A 109 7.78 13.78 12.77
CA GLU A 109 7.97 12.42 13.24
C GLU A 109 6.66 11.77 13.71
N ILE A 110 6.61 10.44 13.65
CA ILE A 110 5.49 9.63 14.12
C ILE A 110 6.03 8.45 14.92
N ASN A 111 5.41 8.16 16.06
CA ASN A 111 5.69 6.96 16.83
C ASN A 111 4.85 5.81 16.28
N TYR A 112 5.51 4.75 15.82
CA TYR A 112 4.85 3.58 15.26
C TYR A 112 4.03 2.84 16.31
N LYS A 113 2.82 2.44 15.94
CA LYS A 113 1.93 1.61 16.75
C LYS A 113 1.23 0.60 15.84
N SER A 114 1.37 -0.68 16.16
CA SER A 114 0.66 -1.76 15.44
C SER A 114 -0.86 -1.69 15.59
N GLU A 115 -1.37 -1.07 16.66
CA GLU A 115 -2.80 -1.04 17.00
C GLU A 115 -3.49 0.32 16.73
N GLY A 116 -3.04 1.08 15.73
CA GLY A 116 -3.73 2.30 15.33
C GLY A 116 -2.87 3.24 14.49
N ALA A 117 -3.31 4.50 14.40
CA ALA A 117 -2.50 5.58 13.87
C ALA A 117 -1.51 6.04 14.95
N GLY A 118 -0.24 6.24 14.57
CA GLY A 118 0.73 6.88 15.44
C GLY A 118 0.40 8.37 15.62
N ALA A 119 0.83 8.96 16.73
CA ALA A 119 0.71 10.41 16.91
C ALA A 119 1.79 11.11 16.07
N PHE A 120 1.38 11.87 15.05
CA PHE A 120 2.28 12.67 14.25
C PHE A 120 2.58 14.02 14.94
N VAL A 121 3.87 14.33 15.03
CA VAL A 121 4.42 15.57 15.56
C VAL A 121 5.05 16.33 14.40
N ARG A 122 4.47 17.49 14.05
CA ARG A 122 5.01 18.35 12.99
C ARG A 122 6.11 19.23 13.56
N TYR A 123 7.22 19.33 12.85
CA TYR A 123 8.25 20.32 13.14
C TYR A 123 7.84 21.65 12.53
N VAL A 124 7.64 22.67 13.37
CA VAL A 124 7.39 24.04 12.91
C VAL A 124 8.73 24.78 12.89
N GLU A 125 8.92 25.63 11.88
CA GLU A 125 10.05 26.58 11.90
C GLU A 125 9.92 27.43 13.17
N ASN A 126 10.94 27.39 14.05
CA ASN A 126 11.02 27.96 15.41
C ASN A 126 10.99 26.96 16.59
N ASN A 127 11.29 25.67 16.38
CA ASN A 127 11.38 24.65 17.45
C ASN A 127 10.06 24.38 18.22
N GLU A 128 8.93 24.91 17.73
CA GLU A 128 7.62 24.56 18.26
C GLU A 128 7.14 23.26 17.59
N THR A 129 6.70 22.30 18.40
CA THR A 129 6.09 21.06 17.93
C THR A 129 4.58 21.23 17.92
N ALA A 130 3.97 21.17 16.74
CA ALA A 130 2.52 21.16 16.63
C ALA A 130 2.03 19.70 16.61
N HIS A 131 1.25 19.32 17.61
CA HIS A 131 0.50 18.06 17.56
C HIS A 131 -0.63 18.22 16.55
N MET A 132 -0.63 17.38 15.50
CA MET A 132 -1.82 17.26 14.66
C MET A 132 -2.94 16.68 15.53
N PRO A 133 -4.11 17.32 15.61
CA PRO A 133 -5.24 16.75 16.31
C PRO A 133 -5.57 15.40 15.67
N HIS A 134 -5.75 14.36 16.48
CA HIS A 134 -6.32 13.13 15.97
C HIS A 134 -7.70 13.47 15.38
N PRO A 135 -8.07 12.92 14.22
CA PRO A 135 -9.41 13.11 13.68
C PRO A 135 -10.42 12.74 14.76
N LYS A 136 -11.39 13.63 15.02
CA LYS A 136 -12.44 13.40 16.02
C LYS A 136 -13.17 12.13 15.61
N GLN A 137 -13.02 11.08 16.41
CA GLN A 137 -13.70 9.81 16.18
C GLN A 137 -15.21 10.05 16.24
N LEU A 138 -15.93 9.63 15.21
CA LEU A 138 -17.38 9.85 15.16
C LEU A 138 -18.07 8.97 16.22
N PRO A 139 -19.20 9.39 16.80
CA PRO A 139 -19.97 8.51 17.68
C PRO A 139 -20.67 7.42 16.86
N PHE A 140 -20.95 6.28 17.49
CA PHE A 140 -21.81 5.26 16.91
C PHE A 140 -23.19 5.86 16.58
N PRO A 141 -23.80 5.55 15.41
CA PRO A 141 -23.40 4.56 14.40
C PRO A 141 -22.49 5.11 13.29
N TYR A 142 -22.08 6.37 13.34
CA TYR A 142 -21.32 7.02 12.27
C TYR A 142 -19.86 6.57 12.18
N ASN A 143 -19.34 5.90 13.21
CA ASN A 143 -18.03 5.22 13.20
C ASN A 143 -18.11 3.74 12.82
N PHE A 144 -19.24 3.25 12.32
CA PHE A 144 -19.39 1.83 11.99
C PHE A 144 -18.30 1.34 11.03
N ALA A 145 -17.94 2.14 10.02
CA ALA A 145 -16.84 1.81 9.10
C ALA A 145 -15.48 1.76 9.82
N GLU A 146 -15.19 2.74 10.68
CA GLU A 146 -13.93 2.84 11.46
C GLU A 146 -13.72 1.65 12.41
N GLN A 147 -14.77 0.92 12.78
CA GLN A 147 -14.66 -0.29 13.60
C GLN A 147 -14.09 -1.49 12.84
N TYR A 148 -14.25 -1.54 11.52
CA TYR A 148 -13.85 -2.67 10.67
C TYR A 148 -12.72 -2.33 9.70
N THR A 149 -12.46 -1.04 9.45
CA THR A 149 -11.29 -0.59 8.70
C THR A 149 -10.15 -0.28 9.68
N PRO A 150 -8.99 -0.94 9.58
CA PRO A 150 -7.83 -0.55 10.39
C PRO A 150 -7.46 0.90 10.06
N ASN A 151 -7.14 1.68 11.10
CA ASN A 151 -6.69 3.05 10.90
C ASN A 151 -5.42 3.05 10.03
N CYS A 152 -5.38 3.91 9.01
CA CYS A 152 -4.17 4.15 8.24
C CYS A 152 -3.03 4.51 9.21
N PHE A 153 -1.83 3.95 8.98
CA PHE A 153 -0.70 4.22 9.87
C PHE A 153 -0.27 5.69 9.76
N LEU A 154 -0.14 6.17 8.52
CA LEU A 154 0.21 7.54 8.24
C LEU A 154 -1.01 8.46 8.40
N PRO A 155 -0.82 9.69 8.92
CA PRO A 155 -1.86 10.70 8.88
C PRO A 155 -2.13 11.10 7.43
N LEU A 156 -3.30 11.71 7.19
CA LEU A 156 -3.64 12.23 5.88
C LEU A 156 -2.72 13.40 5.52
N PHE A 157 -1.72 13.13 4.69
CA PHE A 157 -0.83 14.14 4.12
C PHE A 157 -1.45 14.73 2.85
N GLY A 158 -1.34 16.05 2.69
CA GLY A 158 -1.77 16.73 1.48
C GLY A 158 -0.71 16.65 0.38
N ARG A 159 -1.05 17.16 -0.81
CA ARG A 159 -0.11 17.25 -1.93
C ARG A 159 1.05 18.21 -1.68
N ASN A 160 0.89 19.13 -0.72
CA ASN A 160 1.93 20.11 -0.37
C ASN A 160 3.10 19.44 0.37
N GLU A 161 2.87 18.24 0.91
CA GLU A 161 3.85 17.45 1.62
C GLU A 161 4.67 16.52 0.71
N ILE A 162 4.37 16.44 -0.60
CA ILE A 162 5.14 15.62 -1.54
C ILE A 162 6.60 16.11 -1.60
N ASN A 163 7.53 15.17 -1.80
CA ASN A 163 8.98 15.39 -1.79
C ASN A 163 9.53 15.80 -0.42
N ASN A 164 8.79 15.58 0.68
CA ASN A 164 9.29 15.76 2.03
C ASN A 164 9.51 14.42 2.75
N LEU A 165 10.27 14.49 3.84
CA LEU A 165 10.64 13.35 4.66
C LEU A 165 9.82 13.30 5.95
N VAL A 166 9.43 12.10 6.35
CA VAL A 166 8.78 11.83 7.65
C VAL A 166 9.59 10.77 8.38
N LYS A 167 9.89 11.02 9.66
CA LYS A 167 10.59 10.06 10.51
C LYS A 167 9.59 9.19 11.26
N ILE A 168 9.77 7.89 11.21
CA ILE A 168 8.98 6.89 11.93
C ILE A 168 9.87 6.29 13.02
N LYS A 169 9.50 6.48 14.28
CA LYS A 169 10.17 5.89 15.43
C LYS A 169 9.48 4.58 15.79
N ILE A 170 10.23 3.49 15.81
CA ILE A 170 9.72 2.15 16.11
C ILE A 170 10.40 1.64 17.37
N ASP A 171 9.58 1.45 18.40
CA ASP A 171 10.02 0.94 19.69
C ASP A 171 10.28 -0.58 19.66
N PRO A 172 11.12 -1.10 20.56
CA PRO A 172 11.53 -2.51 20.54
C PRO A 172 10.37 -3.48 20.76
N VAL A 173 9.37 -3.04 21.54
CA VAL A 173 8.12 -3.79 21.78
C VAL A 173 7.36 -4.02 20.46
N GLU A 174 7.29 -3.01 19.59
CA GLU A 174 6.58 -3.12 18.32
C GLU A 174 7.33 -3.99 17.31
N ILE A 175 8.67 -3.92 17.31
CA ILE A 175 9.52 -4.82 16.51
C ILE A 175 9.32 -6.27 16.99
N THR A 176 9.29 -6.50 18.30
CA THR A 176 9.07 -7.84 18.86
C THR A 176 7.69 -8.38 18.48
N LYS A 177 6.64 -7.56 18.58
CA LYS A 177 5.28 -7.94 18.13
C LYS A 177 5.26 -8.30 16.65
N PHE A 178 5.98 -7.55 15.82
CA PHE A 178 6.08 -7.84 14.40
C PHE A 178 6.80 -9.16 14.12
N LEU A 179 7.99 -9.35 14.69
CA LEU A 179 8.80 -10.56 14.49
C LEU A 179 8.13 -11.83 15.02
N THR A 180 7.29 -11.72 16.04
CA THR A 180 6.49 -12.84 16.59
C THR A 180 5.17 -13.06 15.85
N GLY A 181 4.82 -12.21 14.88
CA GLY A 181 3.56 -12.30 14.13
C GLY A 181 2.32 -11.86 14.91
N ALA A 182 2.48 -11.19 16.04
CA ALA A 182 1.38 -10.70 16.88
C ALA A 182 0.72 -9.41 16.35
N SER A 183 1.33 -8.75 15.37
CA SER A 183 0.77 -7.54 14.74
C SER A 183 -0.41 -7.88 13.81
N LYS A 184 -1.56 -7.22 14.03
CA LYS A 184 -2.73 -7.33 13.15
C LYS A 184 -2.42 -6.91 11.71
N ARG A 185 -1.57 -5.89 11.54
CA ARG A 185 -1.16 -5.40 10.21
C ARG A 185 -0.41 -6.46 9.40
N THR A 186 0.44 -7.23 10.08
CA THR A 186 1.16 -8.38 9.50
C THR A 186 0.19 -9.46 9.04
N TYR A 187 -0.78 -9.83 9.89
CA TYR A 187 -1.81 -10.81 9.55
C TYR A 187 -2.67 -10.38 8.35
N ASN A 188 -3.10 -9.10 8.33
CA ASN A 188 -3.91 -8.52 7.27
C ASN A 188 -3.15 -8.31 5.95
N ARG A 189 -1.80 -8.47 5.96
CA ARG A 189 -0.90 -8.11 4.86
C ARG A 189 -1.18 -6.70 4.35
N GLU A 190 -1.12 -5.74 5.27
CA GLU A 190 -1.28 -4.31 4.97
C GLU A 190 -0.03 -3.77 4.27
N ILE A 191 0.22 -4.21 3.04
CA ILE A 191 1.32 -3.72 2.21
C ILE A 191 0.88 -3.77 0.74
N TRP A 192 0.95 -2.64 0.07
CA TRP A 192 0.58 -2.48 -1.34
C TRP A 192 1.71 -1.83 -2.11
N GLY A 193 2.07 -2.44 -3.24
CA GLY A 193 3.19 -1.98 -4.07
C GLY A 193 4.55 -2.59 -3.72
N ALA A 194 5.57 -2.09 -4.40
CA ALA A 194 6.93 -2.54 -4.31
C ALA A 194 7.87 -1.37 -4.59
N ASP A 195 8.91 -1.21 -3.77
CA ASP A 195 9.80 -0.04 -3.69
C ASP A 195 9.10 1.26 -3.27
N ILE A 196 7.97 1.57 -3.93
CA ILE A 196 7.04 2.62 -3.59
C ILE A 196 5.73 1.97 -3.09
N TYR A 197 5.30 2.38 -1.91
CA TYR A 197 4.16 1.83 -1.20
C TYR A 197 3.04 2.86 -1.09
N THR A 198 1.79 2.42 -0.96
CA THR A 198 0.68 3.30 -0.58
C THR A 198 0.83 3.75 0.88
N ASP A 199 0.24 4.88 1.27
CA ASP A 199 0.25 5.34 2.67
C ASP A 199 -0.54 4.43 3.64
N ASP A 200 -1.40 3.56 3.11
CA ASP A 200 -2.03 2.44 3.84
C ASP A 200 -1.04 1.34 4.29
N SER A 201 0.16 1.29 3.70
CA SER A 201 1.11 0.20 3.94
C SER A 201 1.82 0.31 5.29
N ASP A 202 1.96 -0.82 5.98
CA ASP A 202 2.71 -0.94 7.23
C ASP A 202 4.23 -0.77 7.00
N PRO A 203 4.89 0.19 7.67
CA PRO A 203 6.34 0.40 7.55
C PRO A 203 7.18 -0.84 7.89
N LEU A 204 6.76 -1.67 8.85
CA LEU A 204 7.53 -2.86 9.23
C LEU A 204 7.43 -3.95 8.15
N LEU A 205 6.24 -4.17 7.57
CA LEU A 205 6.10 -5.01 6.38
C LEU A 205 6.92 -4.45 5.20
N ALA A 206 6.91 -3.14 4.97
CA ALA A 206 7.71 -2.51 3.91
C ALA A 206 9.22 -2.74 4.12
N LEU A 207 9.72 -2.61 5.37
CA LEU A 207 11.09 -2.92 5.73
C LEU A 207 11.45 -4.38 5.47
N GLN A 208 10.58 -5.32 5.83
CA GLN A 208 10.80 -6.73 5.51
C GLN A 208 10.79 -6.97 4.00
N HIS A 209 9.89 -6.32 3.27
CA HIS A 209 9.75 -6.47 1.82
C HIS A 209 10.95 -5.92 1.02
N VAL A 210 11.69 -4.94 1.57
CA VAL A 210 12.99 -4.49 1.01
C VAL A 210 14.19 -5.30 1.53
N GLY A 211 13.93 -6.28 2.40
CA GLY A 211 14.93 -7.22 2.89
C GLY A 211 15.66 -6.77 4.13
N PHE A 212 15.22 -5.73 4.84
CA PHE A 212 15.97 -5.18 5.98
C PHE A 212 16.24 -6.20 7.10
N PHE A 213 15.29 -7.10 7.39
CA PHE A 213 15.39 -8.10 8.46
C PHE A 213 16.15 -9.39 8.05
N GLU A 214 16.56 -9.51 6.80
CA GLU A 214 17.20 -10.74 6.31
C GLU A 214 18.62 -10.87 6.87
N LYS A 215 18.94 -12.03 7.46
CA LYS A 215 20.22 -12.27 8.14
C LYS A 215 21.40 -12.46 7.18
N VAL A 216 21.12 -12.57 5.88
CA VAL A 216 22.06 -13.07 4.85
C VAL A 216 22.90 -11.97 4.16
N PHE A 217 22.97 -10.75 4.70
CA PHE A 217 23.95 -9.76 4.24
C PHE A 217 25.33 -9.94 4.91
N VAL A 218 25.78 -11.19 5.03
CA VAL A 218 27.15 -11.47 5.45
C VAL A 218 28.08 -11.10 4.29
N LYS A 219 28.87 -10.03 4.48
CA LYS A 219 30.12 -9.78 3.74
C LYS A 219 31.03 -11.00 3.95
N GLY A 220 30.88 -12.05 3.13
CA GLY A 220 31.72 -13.25 3.28
C GLY A 220 31.26 -14.54 2.60
N ALA A 221 30.02 -14.66 2.12
CA ALA A 221 29.60 -15.90 1.45
C ALA A 221 29.55 -15.75 -0.08
N ASN A 222 30.60 -16.22 -0.75
CA ASN A 222 30.75 -16.63 -2.15
C ASN A 222 30.34 -15.68 -3.29
N ALA A 223 31.33 -15.43 -4.16
CA ALA A 223 31.26 -14.65 -5.38
C ALA A 223 30.37 -15.32 -6.43
N GLY A 224 29.31 -14.63 -6.80
CA GLY A 224 28.37 -14.97 -7.85
C GLY A 224 27.25 -13.94 -7.83
N GLU A 225 27.53 -12.75 -8.37
CA GLU A 225 26.59 -11.63 -8.54
C GLU A 225 25.63 -11.36 -7.36
N LYS A 226 26.18 -10.90 -6.24
CA LYS A 226 25.35 -10.30 -5.19
C LYS A 226 24.88 -8.94 -5.67
N GLN A 227 23.63 -8.85 -6.14
CA GLN A 227 22.94 -7.57 -6.29
C GLN A 227 23.12 -6.76 -5.00
N SER A 228 23.54 -5.51 -5.14
CA SER A 228 23.66 -4.60 -3.99
C SER A 228 22.29 -4.51 -3.29
N PRO A 229 22.22 -4.67 -1.95
CA PRO A 229 20.96 -4.54 -1.24
C PRO A 229 20.31 -3.19 -1.56
N LYS A 230 19.01 -3.21 -1.89
CA LYS A 230 18.20 -2.01 -2.16
C LYS A 230 17.24 -1.80 -0.99
N ARG A 231 17.77 -1.63 0.22
CA ARG A 231 16.95 -1.54 1.46
C ARG A 231 16.27 -0.19 1.63
N THR A 232 16.72 0.85 0.91
CA THR A 232 16.08 2.18 0.92
C THR A 232 15.76 2.63 -0.50
N PRO A 233 14.85 1.94 -1.20
CA PRO A 233 14.55 2.20 -2.61
C PRO A 233 13.90 3.55 -2.88
N GLY A 234 13.47 4.29 -1.85
CA GLY A 234 12.98 5.67 -1.96
C GLY A 234 14.09 6.72 -1.95
N ASN A 235 15.33 6.33 -1.69
CA ASN A 235 16.48 7.22 -1.72
C ASN A 235 17.20 7.13 -3.08
N TYR A 236 16.99 8.16 -3.90
CA TYR A 236 17.58 8.25 -5.24
C TYR A 236 19.11 8.20 -5.21
N ALA A 237 19.73 8.88 -4.25
CA ALA A 237 21.20 9.02 -4.19
C ALA A 237 21.89 7.81 -3.54
N ASN A 238 21.25 7.20 -2.55
CA ASN A 238 21.78 6.05 -1.82
C ASN A 238 20.68 5.00 -1.56
N PRO A 239 20.49 4.03 -2.48
CA PRO A 239 19.43 3.02 -2.37
C PRO A 239 19.64 1.98 -1.24
N ASP A 240 20.72 2.10 -0.46
CA ASP A 240 21.04 1.25 0.70
C ASP A 240 21.46 2.05 1.94
N ASN A 241 20.78 3.16 2.22
CA ASN A 241 21.10 4.06 3.32
C ASN A 241 20.70 3.48 4.69
N VAL A 242 21.50 2.52 5.18
CA VAL A 242 21.32 1.86 6.49
C VAL A 242 22.46 2.21 7.44
N ILE A 243 22.12 2.83 8.57
CA ILE A 243 23.04 3.30 9.61
C ILE A 243 22.88 2.42 10.87
N GLY A 244 23.97 2.11 11.57
CA GLY A 244 23.94 1.31 12.81
C GLY A 244 24.03 -0.21 12.63
N GLY A 245 24.17 -0.67 11.38
CA GLY A 245 24.40 -2.08 11.03
C GLY A 245 23.12 -2.91 10.91
N PRO A 246 23.21 -4.17 10.43
CA PRO A 246 22.04 -5.01 10.15
C PRO A 246 21.53 -5.79 11.37
N TYR A 247 22.20 -5.70 12.52
CA TYR A 247 21.87 -6.53 13.68
C TYR A 247 20.71 -5.92 14.48
N ILE A 248 19.67 -6.71 14.67
CA ILE A 248 18.48 -6.35 15.44
C ILE A 248 18.44 -7.25 16.67
N SER A 249 18.58 -6.64 17.84
CA SER A 249 18.37 -7.23 19.16
C SER A 249 16.95 -6.94 19.68
N PRO A 250 16.47 -7.66 20.72
CA PRO A 250 15.18 -7.40 21.36
C PRO A 250 15.00 -5.96 21.86
N ASP A 251 16.10 -5.27 22.19
CA ASP A 251 16.10 -3.90 22.70
C ASP A 251 16.42 -2.85 21.62
N THR A 252 16.53 -3.27 20.36
CA THR A 252 16.82 -2.37 19.25
C THR A 252 15.66 -1.43 18.99
N ARG A 253 15.97 -0.16 18.76
CA ARG A 253 15.03 0.84 18.24
C ARG A 253 15.34 1.13 16.79
N LEU A 254 14.32 1.38 15.99
CA LEU A 254 14.49 1.79 14.60
C LEU A 254 13.98 3.22 14.41
N GLU A 255 14.77 4.04 13.74
CA GLU A 255 14.29 5.27 13.12
C GLU A 255 14.28 5.05 11.61
N VAL A 256 13.08 5.00 11.02
CA VAL A 256 12.89 4.85 9.58
C VAL A 256 12.46 6.18 9.01
N THR A 257 13.23 6.74 8.10
CA THR A 257 12.81 7.94 7.36
C THR A 257 12.20 7.51 6.04
N ILE A 258 11.00 8.00 5.75
CA ILE A 258 10.31 7.80 4.47
C ILE A 258 10.28 9.10 3.68
N ILE A 259 10.28 9.00 2.36
CA ILE A 259 9.97 10.11 1.46
C ILE A 259 8.51 10.01 1.02
N LEU A 260 7.78 11.11 1.10
CA LEU A 260 6.42 11.22 0.60
C LEU A 260 6.45 11.50 -0.91
N LEU A 261 5.67 10.75 -1.67
CA LEU A 261 5.62 10.78 -3.12
C LEU A 261 4.18 11.00 -3.59
N ASP A 262 4.05 11.49 -4.82
CA ASP A 262 2.75 11.56 -5.49
C ASP A 262 2.18 10.15 -5.67
N LYS A 263 0.86 10.05 -5.70
CA LYS A 263 0.21 8.76 -5.84
C LYS A 263 0.46 8.13 -7.20
N LEU A 264 0.66 6.82 -7.22
CA LEU A 264 0.75 6.07 -8.47
C LEU A 264 -0.65 5.67 -8.97
N GLN A 265 -0.78 5.54 -10.28
CA GLN A 265 -1.99 5.00 -10.89
C GLN A 265 -2.14 3.50 -10.57
N ASN A 266 -1.02 2.78 -10.59
CA ASN A 266 -0.97 1.36 -10.37
C ASN A 266 0.20 1.02 -9.44
N TYR A 267 -0.04 0.10 -8.51
CA TYR A 267 0.98 -0.44 -7.64
C TYR A 267 1.11 -1.93 -7.95
N ALA A 268 2.29 -2.35 -8.41
CA ALA A 268 2.58 -3.76 -8.66
C ALA A 268 2.95 -4.45 -7.35
N GLY A 269 2.22 -5.51 -7.01
CA GLY A 269 2.53 -6.39 -5.89
C GLY A 269 3.46 -7.52 -6.31
N ILE A 270 4.45 -7.83 -5.49
CA ILE A 270 5.44 -8.90 -5.74
C ILE A 270 5.79 -9.60 -4.42
N ASN A 271 6.38 -10.79 -4.53
CA ASN A 271 6.90 -11.50 -3.36
C ASN A 271 8.39 -11.25 -3.19
N ARG A 272 8.78 -10.64 -2.07
CA ARG A 272 10.19 -10.45 -1.65
C ARG A 272 10.36 -10.76 -0.17
N TYR A 273 11.45 -11.47 0.15
CA TYR A 273 11.85 -11.78 1.52
C TYR A 273 10.72 -12.37 2.41
N GLY A 274 9.90 -13.24 1.81
CA GLY A 274 8.78 -13.90 2.49
C GLY A 274 7.52 -13.05 2.64
N VAL A 275 7.50 -11.82 2.12
CA VAL A 275 6.33 -10.94 2.11
C VAL A 275 5.77 -10.84 0.69
N ASN A 276 4.50 -11.19 0.52
CA ASN A 276 3.77 -11.02 -0.73
C ASN A 276 2.97 -9.72 -0.69
N SER A 277 3.46 -8.67 -1.36
CA SER A 277 2.78 -7.39 -1.42
C SER A 277 1.58 -7.40 -2.34
N ARG A 278 0.55 -6.63 -1.98
CA ARG A 278 -0.70 -6.54 -2.73
C ARG A 278 -0.51 -5.60 -3.90
N SER A 279 -1.16 -5.92 -5.01
CA SER A 279 -1.28 -4.97 -6.12
C SER A 279 -2.46 -4.04 -5.89
N TRP A 280 -2.38 -2.83 -6.41
CA TRP A 280 -3.51 -1.91 -6.57
C TRP A 280 -3.60 -1.57 -8.06
N LEU A 281 -4.45 -2.33 -8.76
CA LEU A 281 -4.62 -2.28 -10.21
C LEU A 281 -6.10 -2.02 -10.47
N GLY A 282 -6.54 -0.77 -10.39
CA GLY A 282 -7.95 -0.44 -10.47
C GLY A 282 -8.19 0.94 -11.08
N PRO A 283 -9.39 1.19 -11.63
CA PRO A 283 -9.75 2.50 -12.19
C PRO A 283 -9.83 3.57 -11.08
N ALA A 284 -10.14 3.14 -9.86
CA ALA A 284 -10.08 3.99 -8.68
C ALA A 284 -8.62 4.13 -8.23
N ALA A 285 -8.03 5.29 -8.54
CA ALA A 285 -6.77 5.68 -7.95
C ALA A 285 -6.91 5.73 -6.43
N HIS A 286 -5.88 5.25 -5.74
CA HIS A 286 -5.69 5.50 -4.31
C HIS A 286 -5.87 7.00 -3.99
N ASP A 287 -6.49 7.32 -2.86
CA ASP A 287 -6.87 8.69 -2.49
C ASP A 287 -5.80 9.40 -1.64
N GLY A 288 -4.91 8.65 -0.98
CA GLY A 288 -3.75 9.16 -0.26
C GLY A 288 -2.47 9.32 -1.10
N LEU A 289 -1.35 9.55 -0.42
CA LEU A 289 -0.01 9.66 -1.04
C LEU A 289 0.65 8.29 -1.20
N SER A 290 1.81 8.27 -1.83
CA SER A 290 2.74 7.14 -1.77
C SER A 290 3.90 7.46 -0.84
N PHE A 291 4.63 6.43 -0.41
CA PHE A 291 5.92 6.62 0.24
C PHE A 291 6.97 5.62 -0.23
N GLY A 292 8.24 6.02 -0.11
CA GLY A 292 9.40 5.14 -0.28
C GLY A 292 10.29 5.19 0.96
N ILE A 293 11.03 4.12 1.25
CA ILE A 293 11.99 4.10 2.37
C ILE A 293 13.23 4.89 1.97
N TYR A 294 13.57 5.93 2.73
CA TYR A 294 14.65 6.86 2.42
C TYR A 294 15.92 6.62 3.28
N GLU A 295 15.75 6.27 4.55
CA GLU A 295 16.85 5.96 5.46
C GLU A 295 16.37 4.98 6.54
N ILE A 296 17.26 4.09 6.98
CA ILE A 296 17.01 3.22 8.14
C ILE A 296 18.16 3.41 9.12
N LYS A 297 17.84 3.84 10.34
CA LYS A 297 18.81 3.97 11.42
C LYS A 297 18.49 2.98 12.53
N VAL A 298 19.43 2.08 12.76
CA VAL A 298 19.40 1.07 13.81
C VAL A 298 20.07 1.64 15.05
N ILE A 299 19.30 1.76 16.12
CA ILE A 299 19.76 2.29 17.40
C ILE A 299 19.81 1.13 18.38
N GLN A 300 21.03 0.68 18.67
CA GLN A 300 21.26 -0.29 19.74
C GLN A 300 21.24 0.43 21.09
N PRO A 301 20.84 -0.25 22.18
CA PRO A 301 21.07 0.27 23.51
C PRO A 301 22.56 0.51 23.67
N THR A 302 22.96 1.75 23.97
CA THR A 302 24.31 1.99 24.48
C THR A 302 24.47 1.15 25.74
N GLU A 303 25.45 0.24 25.71
CA GLU A 303 25.95 -0.43 26.91
C GLU A 303 26.15 0.66 27.97
N GLN A 304 25.48 0.56 29.13
CA GLN A 304 25.76 1.46 30.24
C GLN A 304 27.22 1.23 30.62
N ILE A 305 28.10 2.12 30.19
CA ILE A 305 29.48 2.13 30.66
C ILE A 305 29.39 2.46 32.15
N ASP A 306 29.66 1.46 32.99
CA ASP A 306 29.77 1.63 34.42
C ASP A 306 30.99 2.52 34.73
N ILE A 307 30.73 3.81 34.85
CA ILE A 307 31.73 4.81 35.25
C ILE A 307 32.03 4.77 36.77
N SER A 308 31.42 3.87 37.55
CA SER A 308 31.70 3.77 38.99
C SER A 308 33.13 3.30 39.31
N GLY A 309 33.81 2.68 38.34
CA GLY A 309 35.22 2.30 38.44
C GLY A 309 36.23 3.40 38.09
N TRP A 310 35.79 4.54 37.54
CA TRP A 310 36.67 5.66 37.16
C TRP A 310 36.66 6.72 38.26
N LYS A 311 37.16 6.34 39.44
CA LYS A 311 37.59 7.33 40.45
C LYS A 311 39.09 7.53 40.30
N THR A 312 39.47 8.72 39.84
CA THR A 312 40.82 9.31 39.95
C THR A 312 41.23 9.49 41.40
#